data_AF-A0A840K899-F1
#
_entry.id   AF-A0A840K899-F1
#
_cell.length_a   1.000
_cell.length_b   1.000
_cell.length_c   1.000
_cell.angle_alpha   90.00
_cell.angle_beta   90.00
_cell.angle_gamma   90.00
#
_symmetry.space_group_name_H-M   'P 1'
#
loop_
_entity.id
_entity.type
_entity.pdbx_description
1 polymer ?
#
loop_
_entity_poly.entity_id
_entity_poly.type
_entity_poly.pdbx_seq_one_letter_code
_entity_poly.pdbx_strand_id
1 'polypeptide(L)'
;MKNKIVLLAGIIFNSFLSAQSEFTTFNNGLIYNEHTMDKLERIVDSLNLKYKTCDLNKVFYSQQQVKGHIIRLSKGNVAQAKKDMDMNISFENFVSKYPDAEIQKDVLIIKLKTKDYHEKDIIRFYEIRLDDDYELKIDKEYKKTVHNKPVKNTWYYEYSDKTSYSNESVKAFYFPENMKSIPLDPKYSRQIIYSDCLIDTSITKFKENSSRDRYDLNRRIKLPYNWKNLTTPEKEKILDEMRSNMAVGMCSQDNSPRIQGINMALLSADIAHWGLFLKSHLDIMNDRFERVSDASYAWGNRQTYIKELEELDINVPDLIFGISFRIENPVNNHYYGSIGRLGRAISESKDREKFLSQMLSMIRDEDLDDYNRVLSYFLYINCNHYIENEREKKINKLNLNDAVKKLPQYLSEKIKPEKI
;
A
#
# COMPACT_ATOMS: atom_id res chain seq x y z
N MET A 1 51.53 44.05 -19.47
CA MET A 1 52.33 42.89 -19.89
C MET A 1 52.55 41.98 -18.68
N LYS A 2 52.11 40.72 -18.79
CA LYS A 2 52.62 39.49 -18.14
C LYS A 2 52.62 39.42 -16.59
N ASN A 3 52.26 38.34 -15.91
CA ASN A 3 51.62 37.07 -16.24
C ASN A 3 51.44 36.35 -14.89
N LYS A 4 50.27 35.71 -14.70
CA LYS A 4 50.01 34.38 -14.09
C LYS A 4 50.76 33.97 -12.80
N ILE A 5 49.97 33.53 -11.80
CA ILE A 5 50.13 32.38 -10.86
C ILE A 5 49.33 32.72 -9.58
N VAL A 6 48.40 31.94 -9.02
CA VAL A 6 47.79 30.64 -9.30
C VAL A 6 46.39 30.64 -8.64
N LEU A 7 45.36 30.32 -9.42
CA LEU A 7 44.08 29.77 -8.96
C LEU A 7 44.37 28.34 -8.50
N LEU A 8 44.19 27.99 -7.22
CA LEU A 8 43.84 26.63 -6.77
C LEU A 8 43.65 26.57 -5.24
N ALA A 9 42.53 27.08 -4.72
CA ALA A 9 42.16 26.86 -3.30
C ALA A 9 40.64 26.95 -3.05
N GLY A 10 39.81 26.60 -4.03
CA GLY A 10 38.35 26.79 -3.95
C GLY A 10 37.50 25.69 -4.60
N ILE A 11 38.05 24.49 -4.83
CA ILE A 11 37.29 23.36 -5.40
C ILE A 11 37.73 22.03 -4.76
N ILE A 12 37.69 21.88 -3.43
CA ILE A 12 37.65 20.54 -2.78
C ILE A 12 36.90 20.64 -1.43
N PHE A 13 35.70 21.19 -1.40
CA PHE A 13 34.83 21.07 -0.20
C PHE A 13 33.33 21.02 -0.51
N ASN A 14 32.94 20.59 -1.72
CA ASN A 14 31.53 20.49 -2.13
C ASN A 14 31.09 19.09 -2.59
N SER A 15 31.79 18.04 -2.17
CA SER A 15 31.41 16.68 -2.58
C SER A 15 31.72 15.65 -1.52
N PHE A 16 31.24 15.87 -0.29
CA PHE A 16 30.93 14.82 0.69
C PHE A 16 29.87 15.33 1.70
N LEU A 17 28.80 15.93 1.20
CA LEU A 17 27.50 15.75 1.87
C LEU A 17 27.00 14.39 1.42
N SER A 18 27.64 13.32 1.90
CA SER A 18 27.00 12.01 1.87
C SER A 18 25.74 12.18 2.71
N ALA A 19 24.58 12.25 2.04
CA ALA A 19 23.32 11.98 2.70
C ALA A 19 23.56 10.72 3.54
N GLN A 20 23.49 10.83 4.86
CA GLN A 20 23.74 9.68 5.74
C GLN A 20 22.76 8.59 5.31
N SER A 21 23.29 7.51 4.74
CA SER A 21 22.46 6.38 4.34
C SER A 21 21.87 5.79 5.63
N GLU A 22 20.55 5.57 5.63
CA GLU A 22 19.83 5.08 6.81
C GLU A 22 20.41 3.74 7.32
N PHE A 23 20.93 2.92 6.40
CA PHE A 23 21.69 1.71 6.71
C PHE A 23 23.10 1.74 6.10
N THR A 24 23.95 0.83 6.57
CA THR A 24 25.28 0.62 5.99
C THR A 24 25.16 0.21 4.53
N THR A 25 25.83 0.95 3.67
CA THR A 25 26.01 0.61 2.25
C THR A 25 27.37 -0.03 2.03
N PHE A 26 27.44 -0.96 1.07
CA PHE A 26 28.68 -1.61 0.65
C PHE A 26 29.28 -0.90 -0.57
N ASN A 27 30.44 -1.36 -1.04
CA ASN A 27 31.16 -0.73 -2.16
C ASN A 27 30.35 -0.70 -3.46
N ASN A 28 29.42 -1.63 -3.63
CA ASN A 28 28.46 -1.68 -4.74
C ASN A 28 27.30 -0.66 -4.61
N GLY A 29 27.27 0.14 -3.54
CA GLY A 29 26.23 1.14 -3.29
C GLY A 29 24.91 0.59 -2.73
N LEU A 30 24.83 -0.71 -2.46
CA LEU A 30 23.64 -1.39 -1.94
C LEU A 30 23.75 -1.67 -0.43
N ILE A 31 22.64 -1.98 0.22
CA ILE A 31 22.65 -2.47 1.62
C ILE A 31 23.03 -3.95 1.77
N TYR A 32 23.28 -4.64 0.65
CA TYR A 32 23.79 -6.00 0.59
C TYR A 32 25.14 -6.03 -0.13
N ASN A 33 26.07 -6.84 0.36
CA ASN A 33 27.39 -6.99 -0.29
C ASN A 33 27.29 -7.83 -1.57
N GLU A 34 28.31 -7.74 -2.43
CA GLU A 34 28.40 -8.43 -3.73
C GLU A 34 28.18 -9.95 -3.60
N HIS A 35 28.89 -10.62 -2.68
CA HIS A 35 28.74 -12.07 -2.46
C HIS A 35 27.31 -12.48 -2.09
N THR A 36 26.60 -11.64 -1.33
CA THR A 36 25.19 -11.85 -1.00
C THR A 36 24.30 -11.63 -2.22
N MET A 37 24.56 -10.61 -3.03
CA MET A 37 23.80 -10.35 -4.26
C MET A 37 23.97 -11.49 -5.28
N ASP A 38 25.19 -11.98 -5.49
CA ASP A 38 25.47 -13.12 -6.39
C ASP A 38 24.72 -14.39 -5.98
N LYS A 39 24.59 -14.63 -4.66
CA LYS A 39 23.80 -15.76 -4.13
C LYS A 39 22.31 -15.58 -4.44
N LEU A 40 21.79 -14.37 -4.22
CA LEU A 40 20.37 -14.06 -4.45
C LEU A 40 20.03 -14.13 -5.94
N GLU A 41 20.92 -13.67 -6.82
CA GLU A 41 20.75 -13.74 -8.28
C GLU A 41 20.54 -15.18 -8.75
N ARG A 42 21.35 -16.14 -8.28
CA ARG A 42 21.18 -17.56 -8.61
C ARG A 42 19.83 -18.14 -8.15
N ILE A 43 19.31 -17.64 -7.03
CA ILE A 43 17.97 -18.02 -6.55
C ILE A 43 16.92 -17.43 -7.48
N VAL A 44 17.07 -16.16 -7.87
CA VAL A 44 16.18 -15.48 -8.80
C VAL A 44 16.13 -16.17 -10.15
N ASP A 45 17.26 -16.61 -10.71
CA ASP A 45 17.28 -17.42 -11.95
C ASP A 45 16.38 -18.65 -11.84
N SER A 46 16.49 -19.35 -10.72
CA SER A 46 15.67 -20.54 -10.45
C SER A 46 14.18 -20.18 -10.30
N LEU A 47 13.87 -19.04 -9.70
CA LEU A 47 12.50 -18.55 -9.54
C LEU A 47 11.90 -18.07 -10.87
N ASN A 48 12.70 -17.42 -11.72
CA ASN A 48 12.30 -17.03 -13.07
C ASN A 48 11.95 -18.26 -13.92
N LEU A 49 12.68 -19.36 -13.75
CA LEU A 49 12.32 -20.65 -14.36
C LEU A 49 11.04 -21.23 -13.75
N LYS A 50 10.90 -21.22 -12.42
CA LYS A 50 9.70 -21.68 -11.73
C LYS A 50 8.45 -20.89 -12.14
N TYR A 51 8.57 -19.58 -12.34
CA TYR A 51 7.47 -18.73 -12.79
C TYR A 51 6.86 -19.20 -14.11
N LYS A 52 7.66 -19.76 -15.03
CA LYS A 52 7.15 -20.37 -16.28
C LYS A 52 6.21 -21.55 -16.06
N THR A 53 6.21 -22.13 -14.86
CA THR A 53 5.35 -23.25 -14.45
C THR A 53 4.25 -22.83 -13.47
N CYS A 54 4.15 -21.54 -13.11
CA CYS A 54 3.04 -21.03 -12.32
C CYS A 54 1.71 -21.16 -13.09
N ASP A 55 0.59 -21.18 -12.37
CA ASP A 55 -0.74 -21.17 -12.98
C ASP A 55 -1.04 -19.80 -13.60
N LEU A 56 -0.56 -19.60 -14.83
CA LEU A 56 -0.75 -18.38 -15.61
C LEU A 56 -2.20 -18.15 -16.07
N ASN A 57 -3.08 -19.13 -15.82
CA ASN A 57 -4.50 -19.07 -16.18
C ASN A 57 -5.38 -18.66 -15.00
N LYS A 58 -4.80 -18.43 -13.81
CA LYS A 58 -5.55 -17.97 -12.65
C LYS A 58 -6.21 -16.62 -12.94
N VAL A 59 -7.54 -16.59 -12.79
CA VAL A 59 -8.35 -15.37 -12.94
C VAL A 59 -8.49 -14.69 -11.58
N PHE A 60 -8.11 -13.42 -11.53
CA PHE A 60 -8.36 -12.56 -10.38
C PHE A 60 -9.57 -11.69 -10.62
N TYR A 61 -10.26 -11.34 -9.53
CA TYR A 61 -11.43 -10.48 -9.56
C TYR A 61 -11.14 -9.18 -8.80
N SER A 62 -11.61 -8.06 -9.34
CA SER A 62 -11.59 -6.76 -8.65
C SER A 62 -12.29 -6.85 -7.29
N GLN A 63 -11.99 -5.97 -6.34
CA GLN A 63 -12.82 -5.84 -5.14
C GLN A 63 -14.28 -5.47 -5.49
N GLN A 64 -15.21 -5.86 -4.63
CA GLN A 64 -16.62 -5.51 -4.81
C GLN A 64 -16.80 -3.99 -4.70
N GLN A 65 -17.41 -3.40 -5.71
CA GLN A 65 -17.56 -1.95 -5.80
C GLN A 65 -18.88 -1.52 -6.43
N VAL A 66 -19.29 -0.29 -6.15
CA VAL A 66 -20.49 0.33 -6.71
C VAL A 66 -20.40 1.85 -6.67
N LYS A 67 -21.06 2.51 -7.63
CA LYS A 67 -21.38 3.93 -7.56
C LYS A 67 -22.61 4.12 -6.67
N GLY A 68 -22.44 4.72 -5.50
CA GLY A 68 -23.52 4.92 -4.53
C GLY A 68 -23.58 6.34 -3.99
N HIS A 69 -24.28 6.52 -2.87
CA HIS A 69 -24.47 7.82 -2.23
C HIS A 69 -24.10 7.73 -0.75
N ILE A 70 -23.53 8.81 -0.22
CA ILE A 70 -23.31 8.99 1.21
C ILE A 70 -24.31 9.98 1.75
N ILE A 71 -24.84 9.65 2.93
CA ILE A 71 -25.74 10.48 3.70
C ILE A 71 -25.15 10.66 5.10
N ARG A 72 -25.11 11.91 5.57
CA ARG A 72 -24.80 12.24 6.98
C ARG A 72 -25.91 13.13 7.51
N LEU A 73 -26.49 12.76 8.65
CA LEU A 73 -27.55 13.54 9.29
C LEU A 73 -27.28 13.61 10.80
N SER A 74 -27.14 14.83 11.32
CA SER A 74 -26.85 15.12 12.74
C SER A 74 -27.80 16.15 13.36
N LYS A 75 -28.79 16.60 12.59
CA LYS A 75 -29.82 17.57 12.96
C LYS A 75 -31.20 17.06 12.52
N GLY A 76 -32.26 17.66 13.06
CA GLY A 76 -33.63 17.23 12.79
C GLY A 76 -33.99 15.92 13.51
N ASN A 77 -34.92 15.16 12.94
CA ASN A 77 -35.45 13.93 13.56
C ASN A 77 -34.63 12.69 13.15
N VAL A 78 -33.42 12.57 13.69
CA VAL A 78 -32.47 11.49 13.36
C VAL A 78 -33.00 10.12 13.77
N ALA A 79 -33.62 9.99 14.96
CA ALA A 79 -34.29 8.76 15.37
C ALA A 79 -35.35 8.28 14.36
N GLN A 80 -36.14 9.19 13.77
CA GLN A 80 -37.08 8.80 12.71
C GLN A 80 -36.36 8.44 11.41
N ALA A 81 -35.27 9.13 11.05
CA ALA A 81 -34.47 8.78 9.87
C ALA A 81 -33.94 7.36 9.95
N LYS A 82 -33.48 6.93 11.13
CA LYS A 82 -33.08 5.54 11.40
C LYS A 82 -34.24 4.57 11.16
N LYS A 83 -35.43 4.84 11.73
CA LYS A 83 -36.62 3.97 11.55
C LYS A 83 -37.04 3.86 10.09
N ASP A 84 -36.97 4.97 9.35
CA ASP A 84 -37.30 4.98 7.93
C ASP A 84 -36.27 4.18 7.10
N MET A 85 -34.97 4.26 7.45
CA MET A 85 -33.94 3.41 6.85
C MET A 85 -34.15 1.92 7.21
N ASP A 86 -34.53 1.61 8.46
CA ASP A 86 -34.91 0.25 8.89
C ASP A 86 -36.08 -0.30 8.04
N MET A 87 -37.02 0.59 7.66
CA MET A 87 -38.16 0.31 6.78
C MET A 87 -37.82 0.44 5.28
N ASN A 88 -36.55 0.63 4.94
CA ASN A 88 -36.04 0.78 3.58
C ASN A 88 -36.74 1.86 2.73
N ILE A 89 -36.92 3.05 3.31
CA ILE A 89 -37.34 4.26 2.57
C ILE A 89 -36.53 4.45 1.28
N SER A 90 -37.15 4.88 0.18
CA SER A 90 -36.39 5.18 -1.03
C SER A 90 -35.47 6.38 -0.83
N PHE A 91 -34.41 6.47 -1.62
CA PHE A 91 -33.48 7.60 -1.56
C PHE A 91 -34.20 8.93 -1.79
N GLU A 92 -35.07 9.02 -2.80
CA GLU A 92 -35.80 10.25 -3.13
C GLU A 92 -36.71 10.71 -1.98
N ASN A 93 -37.41 9.76 -1.36
CA ASN A 93 -38.28 10.04 -0.22
C ASN A 93 -37.46 10.45 1.01
N PHE A 94 -36.28 9.83 1.21
CA PHE A 94 -35.37 10.22 2.29
C PHE A 94 -34.90 11.66 2.11
N VAL A 95 -34.40 12.02 0.93
CA VAL A 95 -33.92 13.37 0.63
C VAL A 95 -35.03 14.40 0.81
N SER A 96 -36.26 14.09 0.37
CA SER A 96 -37.39 15.00 0.54
C SER A 96 -37.83 15.15 2.00
N LYS A 97 -37.74 14.08 2.81
CA LYS A 97 -38.20 14.08 4.20
C LYS A 97 -37.16 14.67 5.16
N TYR A 98 -35.88 14.58 4.83
CA TYR A 98 -34.77 15.03 5.66
C TYR A 98 -33.90 16.07 4.92
N PRO A 99 -34.41 17.31 4.74
CA PRO A 99 -33.69 18.36 4.01
C PRO A 99 -32.38 18.80 4.69
N ASP A 100 -32.23 18.55 5.99
CA ASP A 100 -31.00 18.83 6.75
C ASP A 100 -29.89 17.78 6.54
N ALA A 101 -30.12 16.73 5.75
CA ALA A 101 -29.13 15.71 5.47
C ALA A 101 -28.05 16.22 4.52
N GLU A 102 -26.79 16.02 4.88
CA GLU A 102 -25.65 16.20 3.98
C GLU A 102 -25.58 15.00 3.05
N ILE A 103 -25.67 15.24 1.74
CA ILE A 103 -25.74 14.19 0.72
C ILE A 103 -24.59 14.36 -0.26
N GLN A 104 -23.79 13.30 -0.41
CA GLN A 104 -22.77 13.19 -1.45
C GLN A 104 -23.21 12.10 -2.44
N LYS A 105 -23.57 12.53 -3.65
CA LYS A 105 -23.99 11.62 -4.72
C LYS A 105 -22.79 11.06 -5.48
N ASP A 106 -23.07 9.95 -6.16
CA ASP A 106 -22.17 9.28 -7.10
C ASP A 106 -20.74 9.11 -6.56
N VAL A 107 -20.60 8.41 -5.43
CA VAL A 107 -19.31 8.07 -4.81
C VAL A 107 -18.93 6.62 -5.11
N LEU A 108 -17.63 6.35 -5.25
CA LEU A 108 -17.12 4.98 -5.37
C LEU A 108 -17.07 4.35 -3.98
N ILE A 109 -17.90 3.34 -3.76
CA ILE A 109 -17.97 2.59 -2.51
C ILE A 109 -17.39 1.21 -2.74
N ILE A 110 -16.44 0.83 -1.90
CA ILE A 110 -15.80 -0.49 -1.91
C ILE A 110 -16.29 -1.29 -0.72
N LYS A 111 -16.45 -2.59 -0.94
CA LYS A 111 -16.75 -3.57 0.10
C LYS A 111 -15.68 -4.63 0.12
N LEU A 112 -15.15 -4.91 1.31
CA LEU A 112 -14.17 -5.97 1.50
C LEU A 112 -14.37 -6.71 2.82
N LYS A 113 -13.94 -7.98 2.84
CA LYS A 113 -13.78 -8.77 4.06
C LYS A 113 -12.40 -8.48 4.63
N THR A 114 -12.32 -8.09 5.91
CA THR A 114 -11.05 -7.84 6.59
C THR A 114 -11.18 -8.18 8.08
N LYS A 115 -10.13 -7.92 8.85
CA LYS A 115 -10.14 -8.00 10.30
C LYS A 115 -10.15 -6.62 10.94
N ASP A 116 -10.82 -6.52 12.09
CA ASP A 116 -10.75 -5.34 12.94
C ASP A 116 -9.46 -5.32 13.79
N TYR A 117 -9.34 -4.34 14.68
CA TYR A 117 -8.19 -4.21 15.58
C TYR A 117 -8.09 -5.32 16.65
N HIS A 118 -9.15 -6.11 16.82
CA HIS A 118 -9.21 -7.28 17.68
C HIS A 118 -9.08 -8.59 16.90
N GLU A 119 -8.63 -8.54 15.64
CA GLU A 119 -8.49 -9.70 14.75
C GLU A 119 -9.81 -10.41 14.42
N LYS A 120 -10.96 -9.76 14.62
CA LYS A 120 -12.28 -10.31 14.28
C LYS A 120 -12.63 -10.04 12.83
N ASP A 121 -13.18 -11.05 12.16
CA ASP A 121 -13.69 -10.91 10.80
C ASP A 121 -14.83 -9.87 10.74
N ILE A 122 -14.66 -8.87 9.89
CA ILE A 122 -15.63 -7.81 9.61
C ILE A 122 -15.87 -7.66 8.10
N ILE A 123 -17.02 -7.06 7.77
CA ILE A 123 -17.29 -6.48 6.45
C ILE A 123 -17.14 -4.98 6.60
N ARG A 124 -16.27 -4.41 5.77
CA ARG A 124 -16.05 -2.97 5.68
C ARG A 124 -16.65 -2.44 4.39
N PHE A 125 -17.45 -1.39 4.51
CA PHE A 125 -17.83 -0.52 3.41
C PHE A 125 -17.12 0.81 3.59
N TYR A 126 -16.50 1.32 2.54
CA TYR A 126 -15.79 2.59 2.61
C TYR A 126 -15.78 3.31 1.28
N GLU A 127 -15.67 4.63 1.37
CA GLU A 127 -15.52 5.52 0.23
C GLU A 127 -14.07 5.62 -0.21
N ILE A 128 -13.84 5.63 -1.53
CA ILE A 128 -12.57 6.09 -2.06
C ILE A 128 -12.58 7.60 -2.23
N ARG A 129 -11.85 8.29 -1.35
CA ARG A 129 -11.74 9.75 -1.35
C ARG A 129 -10.92 10.25 -2.52
N LEU A 130 -11.48 11.17 -3.30
CA LEU A 130 -10.76 11.92 -4.34
C LEU A 130 -10.58 13.40 -3.96
N ASP A 131 -11.03 13.79 -2.77
CA ASP A 131 -10.99 15.15 -2.24
C ASP A 131 -10.56 15.22 -0.75
N ASP A 132 -10.55 16.44 -0.20
CA ASP A 132 -10.05 16.76 1.14
C ASP A 132 -11.05 16.45 2.29
N ASP A 133 -12.22 15.85 2.04
CA ASP A 133 -13.28 15.63 3.06
C ASP A 133 -13.18 14.28 3.82
N TYR A 134 -13.77 14.13 5.00
CA TYR A 134 -13.66 12.93 5.83
C TYR A 134 -14.26 11.67 5.19
N GLU A 135 -13.45 10.61 5.08
CA GLU A 135 -13.83 9.29 4.57
C GLU A 135 -15.00 8.73 5.38
N LEU A 136 -16.09 8.34 4.72
CA LEU A 136 -17.05 7.47 5.37
C LEU A 136 -16.56 6.03 5.29
N LYS A 137 -16.49 5.39 6.46
CA LYS A 137 -16.20 3.97 6.62
C LYS A 137 -17.18 3.39 7.63
N ILE A 138 -17.82 2.27 7.29
CA ILE A 138 -18.74 1.55 8.17
C ILE A 138 -18.31 0.08 8.24
N ASP A 139 -17.98 -0.36 9.45
CA ASP A 139 -17.58 -1.73 9.75
C ASP A 139 -18.74 -2.46 10.44
N LYS A 140 -19.03 -3.70 10.03
CA LYS A 140 -19.93 -4.60 10.79
C LYS A 140 -19.31 -5.99 10.91
N GLU A 141 -19.74 -6.70 11.95
CA GLU A 141 -19.40 -8.11 12.13
C GLU A 141 -19.69 -8.93 10.86
N TYR A 142 -18.74 -9.77 10.47
CA TYR A 142 -18.90 -10.61 9.30
C TYR A 142 -19.97 -11.69 9.55
N LYS A 143 -21.01 -11.70 8.70
CA LYS A 143 -21.98 -12.78 8.61
C LYS A 143 -22.09 -13.21 7.16
N LYS A 144 -21.79 -14.48 6.87
CA LYS A 144 -21.79 -15.03 5.49
C LYS A 144 -23.13 -14.77 4.76
N THR A 145 -24.25 -14.87 5.49
CA THR A 145 -25.60 -14.60 4.97
C THR A 145 -25.87 -13.14 4.66
N VAL A 146 -25.14 -12.20 5.26
CA VAL A 146 -25.22 -10.76 4.97
C VAL A 146 -24.29 -10.39 3.82
N HIS A 147 -23.13 -11.03 3.74
CA HIS A 147 -22.14 -10.75 2.70
C HIS A 147 -22.66 -11.01 1.28
N ASN A 148 -23.44 -12.06 1.07
CA ASN A 148 -23.89 -12.44 -0.28
C ASN A 148 -25.23 -11.82 -0.69
N LYS A 149 -25.85 -10.98 0.15
CA LYS A 149 -27.15 -10.38 -0.18
C LYS A 149 -26.99 -9.27 -1.21
N PRO A 150 -27.85 -9.23 -2.24
CA PRO A 150 -28.02 -8.06 -3.10
C PRO A 150 -28.30 -6.82 -2.25
N VAL A 151 -27.67 -5.69 -2.59
CA VAL A 151 -27.78 -4.43 -1.85
C VAL A 151 -28.50 -3.34 -2.65
N LYS A 152 -28.96 -3.63 -3.87
CA LYS A 152 -29.67 -2.66 -4.71
C LYS A 152 -30.88 -2.08 -3.98
N ASN A 153 -30.98 -0.75 -4.00
CA ASN A 153 -32.00 0.06 -3.34
C ASN A 153 -32.10 -0.21 -1.84
N THR A 154 -30.95 -0.41 -1.18
CA THR A 154 -30.87 -0.61 0.27
C THR A 154 -29.89 0.35 0.92
N TRP A 155 -30.02 0.43 2.24
CA TRP A 155 -29.19 1.26 3.10
C TRP A 155 -28.19 0.42 3.89
N TYR A 156 -27.01 0.99 4.10
CA TYR A 156 -26.08 0.50 5.08
C TYR A 156 -25.57 1.65 5.92
N TYR A 157 -26.00 1.69 7.19
CA TYR A 157 -25.75 2.81 8.07
C TYR A 157 -25.19 2.39 9.42
N GLU A 158 -24.60 3.38 10.06
CA GLU A 158 -24.23 3.44 11.47
C GLU A 158 -25.04 4.55 12.12
N TYR A 159 -25.60 4.24 13.30
CA TYR A 159 -26.37 5.17 14.09
C TYR A 159 -25.64 5.39 15.42
N SER A 160 -25.50 6.64 15.83
CA SER A 160 -24.90 7.03 17.10
C SER A 160 -25.93 7.73 17.94
N ASP A 161 -26.21 7.17 19.12
CA ASP A 161 -27.05 7.80 20.13
C ASP A 161 -26.45 9.14 20.58
N LYS A 162 -27.32 10.04 21.05
CA LYS A 162 -26.89 11.27 21.70
C LYS A 162 -26.08 10.94 22.95
N THR A 163 -24.93 11.59 23.09
CA THR A 163 -24.11 11.53 24.31
C THR A 163 -23.94 12.94 24.90
N SER A 164 -23.22 13.05 26.02
CA SER A 164 -22.80 14.35 26.55
C SER A 164 -21.81 15.08 25.64
N TYR A 165 -21.17 14.38 24.70
CA TYR A 165 -20.10 14.92 23.84
C TYR A 165 -20.50 15.04 22.36
N SER A 166 -21.61 14.42 21.96
CA SER A 166 -22.03 14.36 20.56
C SER A 166 -23.55 14.35 20.42
N ASN A 167 -24.04 15.02 19.38
CA ASN A 167 -25.44 14.89 18.99
C ASN A 167 -25.75 13.48 18.47
N GLU A 168 -27.03 13.13 18.51
CA GLU A 168 -27.54 11.97 17.78
C GLU A 168 -27.22 12.12 16.29
N SER A 169 -26.75 11.06 15.65
CA SER A 169 -26.42 11.12 14.21
C SER A 169 -26.58 9.77 13.50
N VAL A 170 -26.81 9.83 12.20
CA VAL A 170 -26.74 8.67 11.30
C VAL A 170 -25.80 8.97 10.14
N LYS A 171 -24.96 8.00 9.80
CA LYS A 171 -24.12 8.01 8.59
C LYS A 171 -24.46 6.78 7.78
N ALA A 172 -24.68 6.95 6.48
CA ALA A 172 -25.16 5.87 5.64
C ALA A 172 -24.55 5.86 4.25
N PHE A 173 -24.41 4.66 3.71
CA PHE A 173 -24.35 4.40 2.28
C PHE A 173 -25.74 4.02 1.77
N TYR A 174 -26.12 4.58 0.63
CA TYR A 174 -27.23 4.09 -0.18
C TYR A 174 -26.68 3.51 -1.48
N PHE A 175 -27.23 2.37 -1.91
CA PHE A 175 -26.77 1.64 -3.10
C PHE A 175 -27.85 1.62 -4.19
N PRO A 176 -27.78 2.49 -5.21
CA PRO A 176 -28.71 2.47 -6.35
C PRO A 176 -28.64 1.17 -7.17
N GLU A 177 -27.50 0.48 -7.13
CA GLU A 177 -27.24 -0.78 -7.82
C GLU A 177 -26.65 -1.83 -6.86
N ASN A 178 -26.60 -3.08 -7.32
CA ASN A 178 -25.81 -4.11 -6.64
C ASN A 178 -24.32 -3.84 -6.82
N MET A 179 -23.53 -4.21 -5.83
CA MET A 179 -22.07 -4.21 -5.95
C MET A 179 -21.65 -5.25 -6.99
N LYS A 180 -20.62 -4.91 -7.75
CA LYS A 180 -20.07 -5.75 -8.82
C LYS A 180 -18.60 -6.02 -8.55
N SER A 181 -18.17 -7.16 -9.06
CA SER A 181 -16.78 -7.61 -9.10
C SER A 181 -16.58 -8.18 -10.50
N ILE A 182 -15.53 -7.72 -11.19
CA ILE A 182 -15.25 -8.11 -12.57
C ILE A 182 -13.92 -8.88 -12.63
N PRO A 183 -13.79 -9.86 -13.55
CA PRO A 183 -12.50 -10.50 -13.79
C PRO A 183 -11.51 -9.46 -14.33
N LEU A 184 -10.28 -9.48 -13.83
CA LEU A 184 -9.21 -8.62 -14.33
C LEU A 184 -8.65 -9.19 -15.64
N ASP A 185 -8.32 -8.30 -16.57
CA ASP A 185 -7.65 -8.67 -17.82
C ASP A 185 -6.40 -9.54 -17.54
N PRO A 186 -6.11 -10.57 -18.39
CA PRO A 186 -4.97 -11.45 -18.21
C PRO A 186 -3.63 -10.72 -18.02
N LYS A 187 -3.44 -9.53 -18.61
CA LYS A 187 -2.20 -8.75 -18.45
C LYS A 187 -1.98 -8.32 -16.99
N TYR A 188 -3.04 -7.97 -16.27
CA TYR A 188 -2.98 -7.59 -14.85
C TYR A 188 -2.88 -8.82 -13.95
N SER A 189 -3.62 -9.87 -14.29
CA SER A 189 -3.54 -11.16 -13.58
C SER A 189 -2.11 -11.69 -13.59
N ARG A 190 -1.37 -11.58 -14.72
CA ARG A 190 0.04 -11.99 -14.80
C ARG A 190 0.95 -11.23 -13.82
N GLN A 191 0.70 -9.96 -13.56
CA GLN A 191 1.51 -9.16 -12.61
C GLN A 191 1.27 -9.64 -11.17
N ILE A 192 0.01 -9.91 -10.83
CA ILE A 192 -0.34 -10.50 -9.53
C ILE A 192 0.31 -11.88 -9.39
N ILE A 193 0.22 -12.74 -10.42
CA ILE A 193 0.82 -14.08 -10.41
C ILE A 193 2.34 -13.99 -10.28
N TYR A 194 2.99 -13.06 -10.99
CA TYR A 194 4.43 -12.85 -10.87
C TYR A 194 4.81 -12.52 -9.43
N SER A 195 4.10 -11.58 -8.79
CA SER A 195 4.34 -11.22 -7.39
C SER A 195 4.08 -12.39 -6.43
N ASP A 196 3.01 -13.16 -6.62
CA ASP A 196 2.64 -14.31 -5.79
C ASP A 196 3.59 -15.51 -5.96
N CYS A 197 4.22 -15.65 -7.13
CA CYS A 197 5.20 -16.69 -7.39
C CYS A 197 6.59 -16.33 -6.86
N LEU A 198 6.94 -15.04 -6.90
CA LEU A 198 8.21 -14.55 -6.39
C LEU A 198 8.20 -14.46 -4.86
N ILE A 199 7.10 -14.03 -4.27
CA ILE A 199 6.92 -13.92 -2.82
C ILE A 199 6.38 -15.25 -2.31
N ASP A 200 7.11 -15.91 -1.39
CA ASP A 200 6.60 -17.13 -0.76
C ASP A 200 5.36 -16.82 0.09
N THR A 201 4.17 -17.08 -0.44
CA THR A 201 2.90 -16.80 0.21
C THR A 201 2.51 -17.84 1.27
N SER A 202 3.26 -18.95 1.38
CA SER A 202 3.06 -19.96 2.42
C SER A 202 3.64 -19.57 3.78
N ILE A 203 4.60 -18.63 3.80
CA ILE A 203 5.26 -18.19 5.03
C ILE A 203 4.89 -16.76 5.42
N THR A 204 4.89 -16.51 6.72
CA THR A 204 4.81 -15.16 7.32
C THR A 204 6.19 -14.71 7.80
N LYS A 205 6.43 -13.40 7.82
CA LYS A 205 7.69 -12.83 8.34
C LYS A 205 7.85 -13.16 9.83
N PHE A 206 6.84 -12.81 10.64
CA PHE A 206 6.76 -13.17 12.05
C PHE A 206 5.91 -14.43 12.25
N LYS A 207 6.21 -15.21 13.29
CA LYS A 207 5.40 -16.38 13.68
C LYS A 207 4.03 -15.94 14.19
N GLU A 208 3.01 -16.79 14.07
CA GLU A 208 1.64 -16.46 14.50
C GLU A 208 1.57 -16.08 15.99
N ASN A 209 2.36 -16.75 16.84
CA ASN A 209 2.48 -16.51 18.27
C ASN A 209 3.64 -15.58 18.63
N SER A 210 4.14 -14.78 17.67
CA SER A 210 5.23 -13.82 17.94
C SER A 210 4.83 -12.86 19.05
N SER A 211 5.77 -12.59 19.96
CA SER A 211 5.55 -11.62 21.01
C SER A 211 5.58 -10.18 20.46
N ARG A 212 4.66 -9.33 20.93
CA ARG A 212 4.44 -7.94 20.42
C ARG A 212 4.52 -6.90 21.54
N ASP A 213 5.40 -7.12 22.52
CA ASP A 213 5.50 -6.22 23.68
C ASP A 213 6.16 -4.90 23.29
N ARG A 214 5.44 -3.81 23.52
CA ARG A 214 5.85 -2.45 23.13
C ARG A 214 6.96 -1.90 24.04
N TYR A 215 7.09 -2.44 25.26
CA TYR A 215 7.94 -1.87 26.31
C TYR A 215 9.18 -2.71 26.62
N ASP A 216 9.27 -3.94 26.12
CA ASP A 216 10.38 -4.83 26.39
C ASP A 216 11.56 -4.57 25.44
N LEU A 217 12.46 -3.66 25.84
CA LEU A 217 13.69 -3.35 25.13
C LEU A 217 14.62 -4.57 24.99
N ASN A 218 14.51 -5.58 25.87
CA ASN A 218 15.34 -6.78 25.82
C ASN A 218 14.93 -7.73 24.68
N ARG A 219 13.76 -7.52 24.06
CA ARG A 219 13.29 -8.27 22.88
C ARG A 219 13.79 -7.70 21.55
N ARG A 220 14.48 -6.56 21.58
CA ARG A 220 15.12 -5.96 20.39
C ARG A 220 16.39 -6.74 20.07
N ILE A 221 16.21 -7.90 19.44
CA ILE A 221 17.32 -8.76 19.03
C ILE A 221 18.14 -7.99 18.00
N LYS A 222 19.34 -7.57 18.44
CA LYS A 222 20.33 -6.97 17.57
C LYS A 222 21.17 -8.06 16.95
N LEU A 223 21.58 -7.81 15.72
CA LEU A 223 22.53 -8.65 15.04
C LEU A 223 23.89 -8.59 15.78
N PRO A 224 24.47 -9.73 16.21
CA PRO A 224 25.78 -9.74 16.86
C PRO A 224 26.85 -9.11 15.97
N TYR A 225 27.86 -8.44 16.54
CA TYR A 225 28.91 -7.78 15.73
C TYR A 225 29.63 -8.77 14.78
N ASN A 226 29.84 -10.01 15.24
CA ASN A 226 30.47 -11.09 14.51
C ASN A 226 29.49 -11.97 13.71
N TRP A 227 28.23 -11.54 13.49
CA TRP A 227 27.19 -12.39 12.90
C TRP A 227 27.59 -13.03 11.55
N LYS A 228 28.41 -12.34 10.75
CA LYS A 228 28.89 -12.83 9.45
C LYS A 228 29.72 -14.11 9.58
N ASN A 229 30.44 -14.25 10.69
CA ASN A 229 31.31 -15.39 10.98
C ASN A 229 30.58 -16.55 11.65
N LEU A 230 29.30 -16.36 11.99
CA LEU A 230 28.48 -17.44 12.55
C LEU A 230 28.19 -18.50 11.49
N THR A 231 28.04 -19.73 11.94
CA THR A 231 27.58 -20.85 11.14
C THR A 231 26.13 -20.66 10.69
N THR A 232 25.71 -21.36 9.64
CA THR A 232 24.31 -21.31 9.18
C THR A 232 23.30 -21.65 10.29
N PRO A 233 23.47 -22.71 11.10
CA PRO A 233 22.54 -23.01 12.20
C PRO A 233 22.44 -21.89 13.25
N GLU A 234 23.55 -21.21 13.55
CA GLU A 234 23.54 -20.08 14.48
C GLU A 234 22.79 -18.86 13.91
N LYS A 235 22.98 -18.58 12.61
CA LYS A 235 22.24 -17.53 11.90
C LYS A 235 20.75 -17.83 11.82
N GLU A 236 20.38 -19.08 11.55
CA GLU A 236 19.00 -19.57 11.56
C GLU A 236 18.37 -19.40 12.93
N LYS A 237 19.10 -19.73 14.01
CA LYS A 237 18.62 -19.52 15.38
C LYS A 237 18.33 -18.05 15.67
N ILE A 238 19.24 -17.15 15.33
CA ILE A 238 19.04 -15.70 15.52
C ILE A 238 17.84 -15.21 14.70
N LEU A 239 17.73 -15.65 13.46
CA LEU A 239 16.59 -15.32 12.60
C LEU A 239 15.28 -15.82 13.22
N ASP A 240 15.25 -17.05 13.71
CA ASP A 240 14.08 -17.63 14.37
C ASP A 240 13.66 -16.86 15.64
N GLU A 241 14.64 -16.42 16.43
CA GLU A 241 14.41 -15.56 17.59
C GLU A 241 13.82 -14.20 17.17
N MET A 242 14.33 -13.57 16.11
CA MET A 242 13.78 -12.31 15.56
C MET A 242 12.34 -12.49 15.07
N ARG A 243 12.04 -13.62 14.42
CA ARG A 243 10.68 -13.94 13.94
C ARG A 243 9.70 -14.19 15.07
N SER A 244 10.20 -14.56 16.26
CA SER A 244 9.40 -14.82 17.45
C SER A 244 9.18 -13.57 18.30
N ASN A 245 9.90 -12.48 18.05
CA ASN A 245 9.87 -11.26 18.86
C ASN A 245 9.78 -10.03 17.97
N MET A 246 8.56 -9.56 17.70
CA MET A 246 8.33 -8.41 16.82
C MET A 246 8.65 -7.10 17.55
N ALA A 247 9.55 -6.30 17.00
CA ALA A 247 9.82 -4.96 17.49
C ALA A 247 8.68 -4.01 17.09
N VAL A 248 8.04 -3.39 18.08
CA VAL A 248 7.03 -2.34 17.89
C VAL A 248 7.67 -0.98 18.18
N GLY A 249 7.53 -0.03 17.25
CA GLY A 249 8.10 1.30 17.40
C GLY A 249 7.27 2.17 18.35
N MET A 250 7.93 2.85 19.29
CA MET A 250 7.22 3.72 20.26
C MET A 250 6.78 5.06 19.67
N CYS A 251 7.48 5.54 18.66
CA CYS A 251 7.16 6.78 17.94
C CYS A 251 7.69 6.74 16.51
N SER A 252 7.48 7.82 15.77
CA SER A 252 7.94 8.00 14.39
C SER A 252 9.47 8.01 14.25
N GLN A 253 10.22 8.27 15.32
CA GLN A 253 11.68 8.29 15.31
C GLN A 253 12.29 6.95 15.76
N ASP A 254 11.50 6.01 16.27
CA ASP A 254 11.99 4.72 16.76
C ASP A 254 12.34 3.80 15.58
N ASN A 255 13.62 3.71 15.22
CA ASN A 255 14.04 2.87 14.09
C ASN A 255 14.09 1.38 14.40
N SER A 256 13.77 0.94 15.61
CA SER A 256 13.93 -0.47 16.02
C SER A 256 13.18 -1.47 15.13
N PRO A 257 11.92 -1.23 14.71
CA PRO A 257 11.25 -2.14 13.78
C PRO A 257 11.95 -2.24 12.42
N ARG A 258 12.45 -1.12 11.90
CA ARG A 258 13.19 -1.06 10.63
C ARG A 258 14.56 -1.74 10.76
N ILE A 259 15.26 -1.52 11.87
CA ILE A 259 16.53 -2.19 12.21
C ILE A 259 16.33 -3.70 12.28
N GLN A 260 15.24 -4.17 12.90
CA GLN A 260 14.92 -5.59 12.89
C GLN A 260 14.64 -6.09 11.46
N GLY A 261 13.88 -5.33 10.67
CA GLY A 261 13.61 -5.65 9.26
C GLY A 261 14.88 -5.84 8.44
N ILE A 262 15.84 -4.91 8.53
CA ILE A 262 17.13 -5.03 7.82
C ILE A 262 17.97 -6.18 8.35
N ASN A 263 18.02 -6.41 9.67
CA ASN A 263 18.75 -7.55 10.22
C ASN A 263 18.18 -8.90 9.73
N MET A 264 16.85 -9.02 9.69
CA MET A 264 16.19 -10.20 9.14
C MET A 264 16.48 -10.36 7.65
N ALA A 265 16.45 -9.27 6.87
CA ALA A 265 16.78 -9.31 5.46
C ALA A 265 18.24 -9.72 5.21
N LEU A 266 19.20 -9.13 5.96
CA LEU A 266 20.63 -9.47 5.89
C LEU A 266 20.89 -10.94 6.22
N LEU A 267 20.32 -11.45 7.32
CA LEU A 267 20.47 -12.85 7.73
C LEU A 267 19.86 -13.78 6.70
N SER A 268 18.62 -13.52 6.28
CA SER A 268 17.90 -14.35 5.31
C SER A 268 18.60 -14.38 3.96
N ALA A 269 19.18 -13.26 3.52
CA ALA A 269 19.95 -13.19 2.29
C ALA A 269 21.24 -14.03 2.38
N ASP A 270 21.97 -13.92 3.48
CA ASP A 270 23.26 -14.61 3.65
C ASP A 270 23.11 -16.15 3.68
N ILE A 271 22.04 -16.64 4.30
CA ILE A 271 21.70 -18.07 4.37
C ILE A 271 20.76 -18.54 3.24
N ALA A 272 20.54 -17.72 2.20
CA ALA A 272 19.72 -18.05 1.04
C ALA A 272 18.24 -18.39 1.33
N HIS A 273 17.66 -17.85 2.41
CA HIS A 273 16.25 -18.03 2.78
C HIS A 273 15.35 -17.01 2.05
N TRP A 274 15.18 -17.20 0.73
CA TRP A 274 14.51 -16.25 -0.18
C TRP A 274 13.19 -15.66 0.31
N GLY A 275 12.23 -16.49 0.73
CA GLY A 275 10.90 -16.01 1.11
C GLY A 275 10.92 -15.01 2.28
N LEU A 276 11.85 -15.19 3.22
CA LEU A 276 12.03 -14.26 4.34
C LEU A 276 12.80 -13.02 3.92
N PHE A 277 13.85 -13.20 3.10
CA PHE A 277 14.61 -12.10 2.52
C PHE A 277 13.67 -11.13 1.81
N LEU A 278 12.90 -11.61 0.82
CA LEU A 278 12.08 -10.77 -0.02
C LEU A 278 10.97 -10.08 0.79
N LYS A 279 10.28 -10.79 1.69
CA LYS A 279 9.26 -10.16 2.57
C LYS A 279 9.86 -9.09 3.47
N SER A 280 11.04 -9.34 4.04
CA SER A 280 11.71 -8.39 4.93
C SER A 280 12.18 -7.16 4.15
N HIS A 281 12.70 -7.37 2.95
CA HIS A 281 13.11 -6.30 2.05
C HIS A 281 11.91 -5.46 1.57
N LEU A 282 10.82 -6.10 1.14
CA LEU A 282 9.58 -5.41 0.77
C LEU A 282 8.98 -4.62 1.94
N ASP A 283 9.08 -5.12 3.18
CA ASP A 283 8.66 -4.38 4.37
C ASP A 283 9.53 -3.14 4.64
N ILE A 284 10.84 -3.20 4.36
CA ILE A 284 11.72 -2.02 4.42
C ILE A 284 11.28 -0.99 3.37
N MET A 285 11.08 -1.43 2.12
CA MET A 285 10.64 -0.58 1.01
C MET A 285 9.29 0.08 1.29
N ASN A 286 8.30 -0.72 1.70
CA ASN A 286 6.94 -0.28 2.03
C ASN A 286 6.81 0.35 3.42
N ASP A 287 7.89 0.40 4.20
CA ASP A 287 7.87 0.84 5.59
C ASP A 287 6.76 0.18 6.42
N ARG A 288 6.56 -1.12 6.19
CA ARG A 288 5.47 -1.92 6.77
C ARG A 288 5.86 -2.42 8.16
N PHE A 289 5.89 -1.50 9.12
CA PHE A 289 6.27 -1.77 10.50
C PHE A 289 5.24 -1.26 11.50
N GLU A 290 5.02 -2.01 12.58
CA GLU A 290 4.12 -1.60 13.65
C GLU A 290 4.73 -0.48 14.50
N ARG A 291 3.94 0.58 14.71
CA ARG A 291 4.30 1.76 15.50
C ARG A 291 3.10 2.24 16.30
N VAL A 292 3.34 2.71 17.53
CA VAL A 292 2.31 3.29 18.40
C VAL A 292 1.83 4.64 17.86
N SER A 293 2.77 5.43 17.36
CA SER A 293 2.52 6.71 16.71
C SER A 293 3.51 6.86 15.58
N ASP A 294 3.03 7.25 14.39
CA ASP A 294 3.87 7.51 13.25
C ASP A 294 3.41 8.78 12.53
N ALA A 295 4.35 9.70 12.33
CA ALA A 295 4.10 11.00 11.76
C ALA A 295 4.66 11.05 10.34
N SER A 296 3.94 11.70 9.43
CA SER A 296 4.26 11.74 7.99
C SER A 296 5.66 12.29 7.68
N TYR A 297 6.19 13.21 8.49
CA TYR A 297 7.54 13.75 8.28
C TYR A 297 8.64 12.69 8.38
N ALA A 298 8.47 11.67 9.22
CA ALA A 298 9.48 10.63 9.40
C ALA A 298 9.55 9.69 8.20
N TRP A 299 8.45 9.57 7.44
CA TRP A 299 8.40 8.76 6.23
C TRP A 299 9.36 9.27 5.16
N GLY A 300 9.54 10.59 5.04
CA GLY A 300 10.45 11.21 4.06
C GLY A 300 11.91 10.78 4.22
N ASN A 301 12.38 10.55 5.45
CA ASN A 301 13.77 10.18 5.71
C ASN A 301 14.06 8.67 5.53
N ARG A 302 13.02 7.83 5.45
CA ARG A 302 13.14 6.36 5.34
C ARG A 302 13.25 5.94 3.88
N GLN A 303 14.43 5.47 3.47
CA GLN A 303 14.72 5.11 2.06
C GLN A 303 13.93 3.86 1.63
N THR A 304 13.77 3.68 0.31
CA THR A 304 12.96 2.56 -0.24
C THR A 304 13.79 1.34 -0.61
N TYR A 305 15.07 1.53 -0.97
CA TYR A 305 15.96 0.43 -1.35
C TYR A 305 15.45 -0.42 -2.52
N ILE A 306 14.73 0.21 -3.47
CA ILE A 306 14.25 -0.48 -4.68
C ILE A 306 15.40 -0.96 -5.58
N LYS A 307 16.56 -0.30 -5.53
CA LYS A 307 17.71 -0.60 -6.39
C LYS A 307 18.24 -2.01 -6.13
N GLU A 308 18.20 -2.46 -4.89
CA GLU A 308 18.54 -3.83 -4.50
C GLU A 308 17.68 -4.86 -5.23
N LEU A 309 16.41 -4.57 -5.49
CA LEU A 309 15.54 -5.41 -6.30
C LEU A 309 15.88 -5.30 -7.79
N GLU A 310 16.26 -4.12 -8.26
CA GLU A 310 16.61 -3.89 -9.67
C GLU A 310 17.95 -4.49 -10.11
N GLU A 311 18.87 -4.70 -9.15
CA GLU A 311 20.15 -5.40 -9.36
C GLU A 311 19.98 -6.92 -9.32
N LEU A 312 18.82 -7.42 -8.87
CA LEU A 312 18.42 -8.79 -9.08
C LEU A 312 17.70 -8.88 -10.44
N ASP A 313 17.85 -9.98 -11.18
CA ASP A 313 17.15 -10.22 -12.46
C ASP A 313 15.64 -10.48 -12.26
N ILE A 314 14.97 -9.66 -11.45
CA ILE A 314 13.52 -9.67 -11.25
C ILE A 314 12.86 -8.59 -12.10
N ASN A 315 11.67 -8.89 -12.59
CA ASN A 315 10.81 -7.91 -13.24
C ASN A 315 10.16 -7.03 -12.18
N VAL A 316 10.88 -6.00 -11.73
CA VAL A 316 10.44 -5.06 -10.70
C VAL A 316 9.08 -4.42 -11.06
N PRO A 317 8.82 -3.99 -12.32
CA PRO A 317 7.48 -3.53 -12.70
C PRO A 317 6.36 -4.51 -12.38
N ASP A 318 6.47 -5.77 -12.79
CA ASP A 318 5.40 -6.75 -12.55
C ASP A 318 5.27 -7.08 -11.05
N LEU A 319 6.37 -7.12 -10.30
CA LEU A 319 6.34 -7.28 -8.84
C LEU A 319 5.57 -6.13 -8.18
N ILE A 320 5.91 -4.88 -8.49
CA ILE A 320 5.35 -3.69 -7.86
C ILE A 320 3.88 -3.51 -8.23
N PHE A 321 3.50 -3.74 -9.49
CA PHE A 321 2.09 -3.70 -9.89
C PHE A 321 1.30 -4.86 -9.27
N GLY A 322 1.86 -6.07 -9.23
CA GLY A 322 1.24 -7.24 -8.60
C GLY A 322 0.84 -6.99 -7.14
N ILE A 323 1.70 -6.33 -6.36
CA ILE A 323 1.43 -5.96 -4.96
C ILE A 323 0.59 -4.66 -4.80
N SER A 324 0.32 -3.95 -5.89
CA SER A 324 -0.49 -2.72 -5.91
C SER A 324 -1.97 -2.97 -6.15
N PHE A 325 -2.32 -4.02 -6.90
CA PHE A 325 -3.72 -4.36 -7.17
C PHE A 325 -4.50 -4.65 -5.88
N ARG A 326 -5.81 -4.38 -5.92
CA ARG A 326 -6.76 -4.80 -4.89
C ARG A 326 -7.77 -5.76 -5.49
N ILE A 327 -7.75 -6.98 -4.97
CA ILE A 327 -8.44 -8.14 -5.54
C ILE A 327 -9.28 -8.85 -4.49
N GLU A 328 -10.41 -9.41 -4.89
CA GLU A 328 -11.35 -10.12 -4.02
C GLU A 328 -10.86 -11.54 -3.65
N ASN A 329 -10.09 -12.17 -4.53
CA ASN A 329 -9.63 -13.56 -4.39
C ASN A 329 -8.08 -13.71 -4.33
N PRO A 330 -7.38 -13.01 -3.42
CA PRO A 330 -5.94 -13.17 -3.26
C PRO A 330 -5.58 -14.58 -2.80
N VAL A 331 -4.35 -15.02 -3.08
CA VAL A 331 -3.77 -16.16 -2.33
C VAL A 331 -3.61 -15.79 -0.85
N ASN A 332 -3.53 -16.81 0.00
CA ASN A 332 -3.23 -16.61 1.42
C ASN A 332 -1.92 -15.82 1.56
N ASN A 333 -1.89 -14.81 2.43
CA ASN A 333 -0.72 -13.95 2.66
C ASN A 333 -0.17 -13.24 1.40
N HIS A 334 -1.01 -12.97 0.39
CA HIS A 334 -0.66 -12.03 -0.70
C HIS A 334 -0.10 -10.73 -0.10
N TYR A 335 1.01 -10.25 -0.67
CA TYR A 335 1.66 -9.06 -0.17
C TYR A 335 1.02 -7.82 -0.79
N TYR A 336 0.27 -7.05 0.00
CA TYR A 336 -0.20 -5.73 -0.44
C TYR A 336 0.78 -4.64 -0.04
N GLY A 337 1.30 -3.91 -1.03
CA GLY A 337 2.14 -2.73 -0.81
C GLY A 337 1.32 -1.48 -0.50
N SER A 338 1.96 -0.53 0.18
CA SER A 338 1.36 0.78 0.50
C SER A 338 1.49 1.68 -0.72
N ILE A 339 0.37 2.10 -1.31
CA ILE A 339 0.35 2.89 -2.55
C ILE A 339 1.24 4.15 -2.45
N GLY A 340 1.23 4.84 -1.31
CA GLY A 340 2.09 6.00 -1.10
C GLY A 340 3.58 5.65 -1.10
N ARG A 341 3.97 4.56 -0.42
CA ARG A 341 5.36 4.11 -0.35
C ARG A 341 5.85 3.50 -1.66
N LEU A 342 4.99 2.77 -2.37
CA LEU A 342 5.29 2.27 -3.71
C LEU A 342 5.50 3.42 -4.69
N GLY A 343 4.68 4.47 -4.63
CA GLY A 343 4.89 5.67 -5.45
C GLY A 343 6.28 6.27 -5.23
N ARG A 344 6.71 6.40 -3.96
CA ARG A 344 8.08 6.82 -3.65
C ARG A 344 9.13 5.87 -4.24
N ALA A 345 8.99 4.57 -4.03
CA ALA A 345 9.95 3.59 -4.54
C ALA A 345 10.09 3.68 -6.07
N ILE A 346 8.98 3.83 -6.79
CA ILE A 346 8.96 4.00 -8.24
C ILE A 346 9.68 5.30 -8.67
N SER A 347 9.57 6.38 -7.89
CA SER A 347 10.29 7.63 -8.21
C SER A 347 11.82 7.46 -8.19
N GLU A 348 12.31 6.53 -7.37
CA GLU A 348 13.72 6.18 -7.18
C GLU A 348 14.20 5.07 -8.14
N SER A 349 13.29 4.50 -8.95
CA SER A 349 13.52 3.36 -9.85
C SER A 349 14.22 3.76 -11.16
N LYS A 350 15.04 2.85 -11.71
CA LYS A 350 15.59 2.97 -13.07
C LYS A 350 14.52 2.81 -14.16
N ASP A 351 13.42 2.11 -13.85
CA ASP A 351 12.30 1.84 -14.76
C ASP A 351 11.15 2.85 -14.62
N ARG A 352 11.40 4.02 -14.00
CA ARG A 352 10.37 5.03 -13.70
C ARG A 352 9.46 5.37 -14.89
N GLU A 353 10.03 5.58 -16.07
CA GLU A 353 9.24 5.91 -17.27
C GLU A 353 8.27 4.78 -17.67
N LYS A 354 8.69 3.53 -17.54
CA LYS A 354 7.84 2.35 -17.80
C LYS A 354 6.68 2.31 -16.80
N PHE A 355 6.97 2.56 -15.52
CA PHE A 355 5.94 2.66 -14.49
C PHE A 355 4.93 3.77 -14.76
N LEU A 356 5.39 4.99 -15.06
CA LEU A 356 4.53 6.15 -15.33
C LEU A 356 3.63 5.87 -16.54
N SER A 357 4.19 5.33 -17.63
CA SER A 357 3.44 4.96 -18.83
C SER A 357 2.35 3.93 -18.52
N GLN A 358 2.70 2.86 -17.78
CA GLN A 358 1.73 1.83 -17.45
C GLN A 358 0.63 2.33 -16.51
N MET A 359 0.95 3.13 -15.49
CA MET A 359 -0.08 3.74 -14.63
C MET A 359 -1.07 4.60 -15.42
N LEU A 360 -0.58 5.41 -16.37
CA LEU A 360 -1.44 6.20 -17.24
C LEU A 360 -2.31 5.30 -18.14
N SER A 361 -1.76 4.19 -18.62
CA SER A 361 -2.54 3.19 -19.36
C SER A 361 -3.64 2.58 -18.49
N MET A 362 -3.35 2.23 -17.23
CA MET A 362 -4.32 1.66 -16.30
C MET A 362 -5.44 2.65 -15.99
N ILE A 363 -5.14 3.93 -15.77
CA ILE A 363 -6.16 4.97 -15.55
C ILE A 363 -7.11 5.07 -16.76
N ARG A 364 -6.58 4.94 -17.98
CA ARG A 364 -7.36 5.01 -19.23
C ARG A 364 -8.08 3.73 -19.60
N ASP A 365 -7.77 2.62 -18.95
CA ASP A 365 -8.30 1.31 -19.29
C ASP A 365 -9.77 1.18 -18.85
N GLU A 366 -10.69 1.17 -19.81
CA GLU A 366 -12.13 1.08 -19.56
C GLU A 366 -12.57 -0.32 -19.11
N ASP A 367 -11.73 -1.35 -19.36
CA ASP A 367 -11.97 -2.73 -18.93
C ASP A 367 -11.40 -3.02 -17.53
N LEU A 368 -10.56 -2.12 -16.99
CA LEU A 368 -10.13 -2.19 -15.60
C LEU A 368 -11.20 -1.61 -14.68
N ASP A 369 -11.35 -2.17 -13.48
CA ASP A 369 -12.32 -1.69 -12.52
C ASP A 369 -11.96 -0.32 -11.94
N ASP A 370 -12.99 0.45 -11.57
CA ASP A 370 -12.82 1.83 -11.11
C ASP A 370 -11.90 1.96 -9.90
N TYR A 371 -11.92 1.00 -8.98
CA TYR A 371 -11.04 1.03 -7.83
C TYR A 371 -9.58 0.93 -8.21
N ASN A 372 -9.18 -0.07 -9.01
CA ASN A 372 -7.79 -0.22 -9.44
C ASN A 372 -7.32 0.91 -10.37
N ARG A 373 -8.22 1.51 -11.15
CA ARG A 373 -7.94 2.74 -11.93
C ARG A 373 -7.62 3.93 -11.01
N VAL A 374 -8.41 4.12 -9.95
CA VAL A 374 -8.16 5.18 -8.94
C VAL A 374 -6.88 4.91 -8.15
N LEU A 375 -6.57 3.65 -7.80
CA LEU A 375 -5.30 3.31 -7.16
C LEU A 375 -4.10 3.61 -8.05
N SER A 376 -4.22 3.40 -9.36
CA SER A 376 -3.18 3.75 -10.34
C SER A 376 -2.97 5.26 -10.40
N TYR A 377 -4.07 6.04 -10.34
CA TYR A 377 -4.00 7.48 -10.18
C TYR A 377 -3.26 7.89 -8.90
N PHE A 378 -3.58 7.29 -7.74
CA PHE A 378 -2.86 7.57 -6.50
C PHE A 378 -1.39 7.18 -6.57
N LEU A 379 -1.07 6.04 -7.18
CA LEU A 379 0.32 5.60 -7.35
C LEU A 379 1.10 6.60 -8.20
N TYR A 380 0.48 7.11 -9.27
CA TYR A 380 1.08 8.10 -10.16
C TYR A 380 1.36 9.43 -9.45
N ILE A 381 0.39 9.98 -8.71
CA ILE A 381 0.60 11.26 -8.00
C ILE A 381 1.66 11.11 -6.90
N ASN A 382 1.70 9.97 -6.20
CA ASN A 382 2.71 9.71 -5.18
C ASN A 382 4.09 9.60 -5.82
N CYS A 383 4.24 8.90 -6.94
CA CYS A 383 5.49 8.87 -7.70
C CYS A 383 5.92 10.27 -8.13
N ASN A 384 5.01 11.02 -8.76
CA ASN A 384 5.32 12.33 -9.29
C ASN A 384 5.69 13.34 -8.19
N HIS A 385 5.10 13.22 -7.00
CA HIS A 385 5.45 14.05 -5.84
C HIS A 385 6.94 13.97 -5.48
N TYR A 386 7.52 12.77 -5.54
CA TYR A 386 8.91 12.52 -5.15
C TYR A 386 9.94 12.73 -6.28
N ILE A 387 9.51 13.01 -7.52
CA ILE A 387 10.42 13.35 -8.63
C ILE A 387 11.09 14.71 -8.35
N GLU A 388 12.41 14.80 -8.39
CA GLU A 388 13.11 16.06 -8.10
C GLU A 388 12.95 17.11 -9.21
N ASN A 389 12.82 16.68 -10.47
CA ASN A 389 12.74 17.58 -11.61
C ASN A 389 11.36 18.24 -11.75
N GLU A 390 11.27 19.54 -11.45
CA GLU A 390 10.02 20.30 -11.53
C GLU A 390 9.42 20.42 -12.93
N ARG A 391 10.24 20.37 -14.00
CA ARG A 391 9.74 20.36 -15.38
C ARG A 391 9.10 19.01 -15.70
N GLU A 392 9.74 17.91 -15.31
CA GLU A 392 9.21 16.55 -15.44
C GLU A 392 7.87 16.42 -14.69
N LYS A 393 7.81 16.91 -13.45
CA LYS A 393 6.57 16.98 -12.66
C LYS A 393 5.43 17.66 -13.40
N LYS A 394 5.69 18.80 -14.03
CA LYS A 394 4.68 19.55 -14.81
C LYS A 394 4.21 18.77 -16.04
N ILE A 395 5.12 18.14 -16.77
CA ILE A 395 4.78 17.30 -17.93
C ILE A 395 3.93 16.11 -17.49
N ASN A 396 4.31 15.44 -16.40
CA ASN A 396 3.58 14.33 -15.82
C ASN A 396 2.17 14.74 -15.37
N LYS A 397 2.00 15.92 -14.78
CA LYS A 397 0.67 16.46 -14.43
C LYS A 397 -0.22 16.64 -15.68
N LEU A 398 0.33 17.14 -16.79
CA LEU A 398 -0.42 17.26 -18.05
C LEU A 398 -0.85 15.89 -18.58
N ASN A 399 0.07 14.92 -18.61
CA ASN A 399 -0.21 13.56 -19.06
C ASN A 399 -1.28 12.87 -18.18
N LEU A 400 -1.22 13.10 -16.87
CA LEU A 400 -2.20 12.60 -15.91
C LEU A 400 -3.58 13.21 -16.16
N ASN A 401 -3.66 14.52 -16.41
CA ASN A 401 -4.93 15.19 -16.70
C ASN A 401 -5.63 14.57 -17.91
N ASP A 402 -4.87 14.23 -18.94
CA ASP A 402 -5.41 13.56 -20.12
C ASP A 402 -5.83 12.12 -19.84
N ALA A 403 -5.17 11.41 -18.91
CA ALA A 403 -5.62 10.10 -18.46
C ALA A 403 -6.90 10.17 -17.62
N VAL A 404 -6.99 11.12 -16.68
CA VAL A 404 -8.14 11.31 -15.79
C VAL A 404 -9.43 11.58 -16.58
N LYS A 405 -9.35 12.26 -17.73
CA LYS A 405 -10.50 12.47 -18.64
C LYS A 405 -11.13 11.16 -19.15
N LYS A 406 -10.43 10.03 -19.04
CA LYS A 406 -10.93 8.70 -19.43
C LYS A 406 -11.57 7.93 -18.28
N LEU A 407 -11.44 8.40 -17.03
CA LEU A 407 -12.20 7.85 -15.92
C LEU A 407 -13.70 8.12 -16.11
N PRO A 408 -14.59 7.30 -15.52
CA PRO A 408 -16.00 7.63 -15.45
C PRO A 408 -16.23 9.03 -14.91
N GLN A 409 -17.22 9.73 -15.47
CA GLN A 409 -17.49 11.14 -15.18
C GLN A 409 -17.58 11.44 -13.67
N TYR A 410 -18.21 10.55 -12.91
CA TYR A 410 -18.40 10.70 -11.47
C TYR A 410 -17.10 10.64 -10.63
N LEU A 411 -16.02 10.12 -11.22
CA LEU A 411 -14.68 10.14 -10.63
C LEU A 411 -13.86 11.31 -11.18
N SER A 412 -13.87 11.51 -12.50
CA SER A 412 -13.07 12.54 -13.15
C SER A 412 -13.42 13.95 -12.69
N GLU A 413 -14.70 14.23 -12.41
CA GLU A 413 -15.17 15.53 -11.91
C GLU A 413 -14.73 15.81 -10.45
N LYS A 414 -14.45 14.76 -9.68
CA LYS A 414 -14.01 14.88 -8.28
C LYS A 414 -12.50 15.07 -8.18
N ILE A 415 -11.75 14.60 -9.16
CA ILE A 415 -10.31 14.84 -9.26
C ILE A 415 -10.08 16.28 -9.69
N LYS A 416 -9.39 17.06 -8.86
CA LYS A 416 -8.99 18.45 -9.15
C LYS A 416 -7.47 18.51 -9.34
N PRO A 417 -6.97 18.32 -10.57
CA PRO A 417 -5.53 18.16 -10.77
C PRO A 417 -4.71 19.41 -10.46
N GLU A 418 -5.34 20.58 -10.50
CA GLU A 418 -4.71 21.87 -10.19
C GLU A 418 -4.34 22.02 -8.71
N LYS A 419 -4.95 21.21 -7.83
CA LYS A 419 -4.64 21.18 -6.39
C LYS A 419 -3.53 20.19 -6.03
N ILE A 420 -3.00 19.45 -7.01
CA ILE A 420 -2.00 18.38 -6.86
C ILE A 420 -0.62 18.90 -7.24
#